data_AF-A0A803PCT8-F1
#
_entry.id   AF-A0A803PCT8-F1
#
_cell.length_a   1.000
_cell.length_b   1.000
_cell.length_c   1.000
_cell.angle_alpha   90.00
_cell.angle_beta   90.00
_cell.angle_gamma   90.00
#
_symmetry.space_group_name_H-M   'P 1'
#
loop_
_entity.id
_entity.type
_entity.pdbx_description
1 polymer ?
#
loop_
_entity_poly.entity_id
_entity_poly.type
_entity_poly.pdbx_seq_one_letter_code
_entity_poly.pdbx_strand_id
1 'polypeptide(L)'
;MQLIFSRNRNKGSFFFPRRLQRMVPLRVNAVVLVFLTVVCLILLPFCFGIRSFPTVDGYELGSPDGLLRFTEAPEYRNGAECAVAFGGASVVGRRMAVSSCDPSLVHVAMTLDKEYLRGSVAAVHSVLKHASCPNYVFFHFIAAEFDQVSPRVLAQLVRSTFSSLRFKVYIFREDTVINLISSSIREALENPLNYARNYLGDILDPCVDRVIYLDSDVVVVDDIHKLWNITLTGSRVIGAPEYCHANFTKYFTDGFWSDPLLSRVFGSRKPCYFNTGVMVMDLVRWREGNFRKRIENWMEVQRKKRIYDLGSLPPFLLVFGGNVEAIDHRWNQHGLGGDNVRGSCRSLHPGPVSLLHWSGKGKPWVRLDEGKPCPLDSLWEPYDLYKPLYHHDQKMGKDAELLGSTLLPSSSSSRLNGGGRSSFLL
;
A
#
# COMPACT_ATOMS: atom_id res chain seq x y z
N MET A 1 -22.63 -45.01 -16.25
CA MET A 1 -24.08 -45.01 -16.54
C MET A 1 -24.31 -44.05 -17.69
N GLN A 2 -24.55 -44.56 -18.90
CA GLN A 2 -24.84 -43.74 -20.10
C GLN A 2 -26.27 -43.22 -20.03
N LEU A 3 -26.58 -42.15 -20.78
CA LEU A 3 -27.84 -42.03 -21.51
C LEU A 3 -27.69 -41.05 -22.70
N ILE A 4 -28.08 -41.53 -23.88
CA ILE A 4 -28.09 -40.81 -25.17
C ILE A 4 -29.51 -40.94 -25.74
N PHE A 5 -30.14 -39.82 -26.13
CA PHE A 5 -31.24 -39.73 -27.11
C PHE A 5 -31.24 -38.27 -27.62
N SER A 6 -31.05 -37.89 -28.89
CA SER A 6 -31.48 -38.38 -30.22
C SER A 6 -32.84 -37.83 -30.69
N ARG A 7 -32.76 -36.87 -31.65
CA ARG A 7 -33.72 -36.48 -32.72
C ARG A 7 -35.23 -36.34 -32.41
N ASN A 8 -35.80 -35.19 -32.83
CA ASN A 8 -36.52 -35.15 -34.12
C ASN A 8 -36.71 -33.75 -34.75
N ARG A 9 -37.06 -33.69 -36.04
CA ARG A 9 -37.46 -32.48 -36.80
C ARG A 9 -38.93 -32.57 -37.24
N ASN A 10 -39.66 -31.46 -37.22
CA ASN A 10 -40.64 -31.03 -38.25
C ASN A 10 -41.09 -29.59 -37.91
N LYS A 11 -40.93 -28.60 -38.80
CA LYS A 11 -41.80 -28.24 -39.95
C LYS A 11 -43.25 -27.95 -39.55
N GLY A 12 -43.59 -26.66 -39.50
CA GLY A 12 -44.96 -26.13 -39.52
C GLY A 12 -44.92 -24.72 -40.14
N SER A 13 -45.77 -24.46 -41.13
CA SER A 13 -45.77 -23.23 -41.93
C SER A 13 -47.20 -22.71 -42.08
N PHE A 14 -47.41 -21.40 -41.85
CA PHE A 14 -48.70 -20.71 -42.01
C PHE A 14 -48.54 -19.40 -42.79
N PHE A 15 -49.52 -19.10 -43.66
CA PHE A 15 -49.77 -17.79 -44.30
C PHE A 15 -50.77 -16.97 -43.44
N PHE A 16 -51.16 -15.70 -43.66
CA PHE A 16 -51.12 -14.67 -44.73
C PHE A 16 -51.28 -13.27 -44.00
N PRO A 17 -51.47 -12.08 -44.64
CA PRO A 17 -51.16 -11.57 -45.99
C PRO A 17 -50.40 -10.20 -45.97
N ARG A 18 -50.36 -9.51 -47.12
CA ARG A 18 -49.56 -8.30 -47.46
C ARG A 18 -50.00 -6.97 -46.79
N ARG A 19 -49.03 -6.05 -46.58
CA ARG A 19 -49.13 -4.63 -47.03
C ARG A 19 -47.75 -3.95 -47.20
N LEU A 20 -47.71 -2.89 -48.00
CA LEU A 20 -46.51 -2.17 -48.47
C LEU A 20 -45.91 -1.21 -47.43
N GLN A 21 -44.58 -1.10 -47.40
CA GLN A 21 -43.88 0.19 -47.35
C GLN A 21 -42.47 0.04 -47.95
N ARG A 22 -42.11 0.93 -48.89
CA ARG A 22 -40.76 1.01 -49.49
C ARG A 22 -39.89 1.92 -48.62
N MET A 23 -38.71 1.45 -48.21
CA MET A 23 -37.64 2.31 -47.69
C MET A 23 -36.46 2.32 -48.67
N VAL A 24 -35.93 3.52 -48.92
CA VAL A 24 -34.75 3.74 -49.77
C VAL A 24 -33.50 3.67 -48.89
N PRO A 25 -32.44 2.93 -49.27
CA PRO A 25 -31.19 2.95 -48.51
C PRO A 25 -30.38 4.21 -48.82
N LEU A 26 -30.07 5.02 -47.81
CA LEU A 26 -29.04 6.06 -47.91
C LEU A 26 -27.68 5.40 -48.12
N ARG A 27 -27.06 5.61 -49.28
CA ARG A 27 -25.63 5.29 -49.50
C ARG A 27 -24.77 6.46 -49.01
N VAL A 28 -24.22 6.35 -47.81
CA VAL A 28 -23.15 7.24 -47.34
C VAL A 28 -21.83 6.76 -47.94
N ASN A 29 -21.19 7.58 -48.76
CA ASN A 29 -19.92 7.22 -49.40
C ASN A 29 -18.79 7.13 -48.36
N ALA A 30 -17.98 6.08 -48.45
CA ALA A 30 -16.87 5.82 -47.52
C ALA A 30 -15.87 6.99 -47.40
N VAL A 31 -15.69 7.76 -48.48
CA VAL A 31 -14.85 8.98 -48.50
C VAL A 31 -15.33 10.02 -47.48
N VAL A 32 -16.65 10.18 -47.29
CA VAL A 32 -17.22 11.12 -46.31
C VAL A 32 -16.96 10.65 -44.88
N LEU A 33 -17.00 9.34 -44.65
CA LEU A 33 -16.71 8.75 -43.33
C LEU A 33 -15.22 8.87 -42.97
N VAL A 34 -14.33 8.70 -43.95
CA VAL A 34 -12.88 8.93 -43.78
C VAL A 34 -12.58 10.41 -43.56
N PHE A 35 -13.23 11.31 -44.29
CA PHE A 35 -13.02 12.75 -44.10
C PHE A 35 -13.52 13.24 -42.72
N LEU A 36 -14.68 12.77 -42.26
CA LEU A 36 -15.19 13.07 -40.91
C LEU A 36 -14.30 12.52 -39.79
N THR A 37 -13.74 11.31 -39.96
CA THR A 37 -12.84 10.74 -38.94
C THR A 37 -11.49 11.44 -38.90
N VAL A 38 -10.92 11.84 -40.05
CA VAL A 38 -9.68 12.63 -40.10
C VAL A 38 -9.89 14.05 -39.54
N VAL A 39 -11.00 14.72 -39.85
CA VAL A 39 -11.32 16.04 -39.29
C VAL A 39 -11.53 15.98 -37.77
N CYS A 40 -12.20 14.93 -37.25
CA CYS A 40 -12.31 14.72 -35.80
C CYS A 40 -10.96 14.45 -35.11
N LEU A 41 -9.98 13.84 -35.78
CA LEU A 41 -8.65 13.60 -35.22
C LEU A 41 -7.75 14.85 -35.23
N ILE A 42 -7.98 15.79 -36.16
CA ILE A 42 -7.20 17.03 -36.29
C ILE A 42 -7.77 18.17 -35.41
N LEU A 43 -9.07 18.13 -35.10
CA LEU A 43 -9.74 19.14 -34.26
C LEU A 43 -9.85 18.77 -32.77
N LEU A 44 -9.31 17.62 -32.35
CA LEU A 44 -9.05 17.37 -30.94
C LEU A 44 -7.91 18.30 -30.48
N PRO A 45 -8.11 19.17 -29.47
CA PRO A 45 -6.99 19.82 -28.83
C PRO A 45 -6.07 18.75 -28.23
N PHE A 46 -4.79 19.07 -28.04
CA PHE A 46 -3.93 18.27 -27.17
C PHE A 46 -4.47 18.35 -25.74
N CYS A 47 -5.39 17.44 -25.42
CA CYS A 47 -5.90 17.24 -24.08
C CYS A 47 -4.79 16.65 -23.22
N PHE A 48 -3.96 17.53 -22.64
CA PHE A 48 -3.35 17.24 -21.35
C PHE A 48 -4.49 16.84 -20.41
N GLY A 49 -4.54 15.56 -20.05
CA GLY A 49 -5.58 15.02 -19.18
C GLY A 49 -5.43 15.58 -17.77
N ILE A 50 -6.06 16.74 -17.54
CA ILE A 50 -6.15 17.33 -16.20
C ILE A 50 -6.88 16.33 -15.31
N ARG A 51 -6.22 15.93 -14.22
CA ARG A 51 -6.77 15.01 -13.23
C ARG A 51 -8.00 15.64 -12.57
N SER A 52 -9.17 15.04 -12.78
CA SER A 52 -10.42 15.42 -12.10
C SER A 52 -10.70 14.50 -10.92
N PHE A 53 -10.09 14.81 -9.78
CA PHE A 53 -10.68 14.54 -8.47
C PHE A 53 -11.42 15.80 -8.01
N PRO A 54 -12.42 15.74 -7.10
CA PRO A 54 -13.11 16.93 -6.63
C PRO A 54 -12.11 17.88 -5.95
N THR A 55 -11.76 18.95 -6.67
CA THR A 55 -11.05 20.09 -6.10
C THR A 55 -12.01 20.82 -5.16
N VAL A 56 -11.66 20.86 -3.87
CA VAL A 56 -12.11 21.98 -3.04
C VAL A 56 -11.46 23.22 -3.64
N ASP A 57 -12.26 24.24 -3.96
CA ASP A 57 -11.81 25.40 -4.71
C ASP A 57 -10.65 26.15 -4.02
N GLY A 58 -9.79 26.72 -4.86
CA GLY A 58 -8.43 27.07 -4.48
C GLY A 58 -8.27 28.31 -3.59
N TYR A 59 -7.18 28.28 -2.82
CA TYR A 59 -6.49 29.48 -2.33
C TYR A 59 -5.00 29.33 -2.65
N GLU A 60 -4.42 30.32 -3.34
CA GLU A 60 -2.98 30.36 -3.55
C GLU A 60 -2.23 30.74 -2.26
N LEU A 61 -1.25 29.91 -1.92
CA LEU A 61 -0.02 30.19 -1.18
C LEU A 61 -0.10 31.09 0.08
N GLY A 62 -0.18 30.47 1.28
CA GLY A 62 -0.20 31.26 2.52
C GLY A 62 0.05 30.59 3.89
N SER A 63 0.55 29.36 4.03
CA SER A 63 1.10 28.82 5.31
C SER A 63 1.72 27.42 5.20
N PRO A 64 2.63 27.01 6.11
CA PRO A 64 3.25 25.68 6.14
C PRO A 64 2.34 24.57 6.72
N ASP A 65 1.02 24.76 6.72
CA ASP A 65 0.09 24.00 7.58
C ASP A 65 -0.71 22.89 6.85
N GLY A 66 -0.39 22.62 5.58
CA GLY A 66 -0.95 21.50 4.80
C GLY A 66 -0.22 20.16 5.00
N LEU A 67 0.62 20.05 6.04
CA LEU A 67 1.47 18.89 6.31
C LEU A 67 0.80 17.97 7.35
N LEU A 68 0.80 16.66 7.10
CA LEU A 68 0.25 15.67 8.05
C LEU A 68 1.00 15.79 9.39
N ARG A 69 0.27 16.11 10.45
CA ARG A 69 0.80 16.17 11.82
C ARG A 69 0.62 14.82 12.51
N PHE A 70 1.62 14.41 13.29
CA PHE A 70 1.58 13.17 14.06
C PHE A 70 1.82 13.46 15.55
N THR A 71 1.32 12.56 16.40
CA THR A 71 1.68 12.48 17.82
C THR A 71 3.04 11.81 17.93
N GLU A 72 3.89 12.27 18.84
CA GLU A 72 5.10 11.52 19.20
C GLU A 72 4.69 10.15 19.75
N ALA A 73 5.32 9.09 19.24
CA ALA A 73 5.10 7.73 19.67
C ALA A 73 5.61 7.53 21.11
N PRO A 74 5.07 6.55 21.86
CA PRO A 74 5.67 6.13 23.12
C PRO A 74 7.13 5.72 22.95
N GLU A 75 7.97 5.96 23.96
CA GLU A 75 9.35 5.46 23.94
C GLU A 75 9.36 3.95 24.19
N TYR A 76 9.74 3.19 23.16
CA TYR A 76 9.93 1.74 23.25
C TYR A 76 11.36 1.42 23.67
N ARG A 77 11.51 0.49 24.63
CA ARG A 77 12.80 0.11 25.22
C ARG A 77 13.02 -1.39 25.12
N ASN A 78 14.29 -1.79 25.03
CA ASN A 78 14.71 -3.18 25.00
C ASN A 78 14.25 -3.97 26.23
N GLY A 79 13.80 -5.21 26.01
CA GLY A 79 13.69 -6.25 27.02
C GLY A 79 15.04 -6.61 27.65
N ALA A 80 15.01 -7.33 28.77
CA ALA A 80 16.21 -7.68 29.54
C ALA A 80 17.15 -8.61 28.76
N GLU A 81 16.58 -9.46 27.92
CA GLU A 81 17.24 -10.44 27.06
C GLU A 81 18.11 -9.82 25.95
N CYS A 82 17.83 -8.57 25.54
CA CYS A 82 18.51 -7.92 24.42
C CYS A 82 20.00 -7.66 24.68
N ALA A 83 20.42 -7.48 25.95
CA ALA A 83 21.82 -7.30 26.30
C ALA A 83 22.68 -8.55 26.01
N VAL A 84 22.05 -9.73 26.08
CA VAL A 84 22.69 -11.02 25.80
C VAL A 84 22.63 -11.33 24.30
N ALA A 85 21.48 -11.11 23.66
CA ALA A 85 21.26 -11.42 22.25
C ALA A 85 22.20 -10.67 21.28
N PHE A 86 22.59 -9.44 21.63
CA PHE A 86 23.38 -8.55 20.77
C PHE A 86 24.79 -8.25 21.30
N GLY A 87 25.31 -9.10 22.19
CA GLY A 87 26.75 -9.13 22.50
C GLY A 87 27.30 -7.90 23.23
N GLY A 88 26.59 -7.37 24.22
CA GLY A 88 27.17 -6.48 25.24
C GLY A 88 27.75 -5.13 24.75
N ALA A 89 27.45 -4.70 23.52
CA ALA A 89 27.90 -3.42 22.98
C ALA A 89 27.23 -2.25 23.71
N SER A 90 27.86 -1.80 24.79
CA SER A 90 27.45 -0.64 25.56
C SER A 90 27.57 0.65 24.73
N VAL A 91 26.49 1.06 24.06
CA VAL A 91 26.41 2.31 23.30
C VAL A 91 26.26 3.50 24.27
N VAL A 92 27.32 3.75 25.04
CA VAL A 92 27.42 4.91 25.95
C VAL A 92 28.33 5.96 25.33
N GLY A 93 27.78 7.15 25.11
CA GLY A 93 28.57 8.39 25.25
C GLY A 93 29.30 8.96 24.04
N ARG A 94 28.98 8.58 22.79
CA ARG A 94 29.40 9.38 21.61
C ARG A 94 28.25 9.64 20.65
N ARG A 95 28.15 10.89 20.16
CA ARG A 95 27.40 11.26 18.94
C ARG A 95 28.09 10.64 17.72
N MET A 96 28.05 9.31 17.60
CA MET A 96 28.45 8.64 16.37
C MET A 96 27.39 8.93 15.30
N ALA A 97 27.83 9.11 14.05
CA ALA A 97 26.91 9.12 12.93
C ALA A 97 26.05 7.84 12.97
N VAL A 98 24.77 7.94 12.60
CA VAL A 98 23.83 6.82 12.59
C VAL A 98 24.30 5.80 11.56
N SER A 99 25.12 4.85 12.01
CA SER A 99 25.70 3.80 11.17
C SER A 99 24.70 2.68 10.96
N SER A 100 24.50 2.37 9.69
CA SER A 100 23.79 1.21 9.15
C SER A 100 24.68 -0.04 9.04
N CYS A 101 25.99 0.05 9.30
CA CYS A 101 26.94 -1.06 9.16
C CYS A 101 27.17 -1.84 10.47
N ASP A 102 26.24 -1.77 11.41
CA ASP A 102 26.30 -2.46 12.70
C ASP A 102 25.62 -3.84 12.55
N PRO A 103 26.37 -4.96 12.58
CA PRO A 103 25.84 -6.29 12.24
C PRO A 103 24.87 -6.84 13.29
N SER A 104 24.69 -6.14 14.42
CA SER A 104 23.67 -6.46 15.42
C SER A 104 22.27 -5.99 15.03
N LEU A 105 22.14 -5.21 13.95
CA LEU A 105 20.88 -4.58 13.57
C LEU A 105 19.92 -5.50 12.80
N VAL A 106 18.63 -5.38 13.13
CA VAL A 106 17.53 -5.84 12.28
C VAL A 106 17.20 -4.73 11.30
N HIS A 107 17.61 -4.92 10.05
CA HIS A 107 17.37 -3.97 8.97
C HIS A 107 15.96 -4.13 8.39
N VAL A 108 15.19 -3.05 8.40
CA VAL A 108 13.86 -2.96 7.77
C VAL A 108 13.91 -1.89 6.69
N ALA A 109 13.48 -2.18 5.47
CA ALA A 109 13.35 -1.23 4.37
C ALA A 109 11.88 -1.02 3.98
N MET A 110 11.51 0.22 3.70
CA MET A 110 10.17 0.58 3.23
C MET A 110 10.19 1.88 2.45
N THR A 111 9.13 2.12 1.67
CA THR A 111 8.91 3.38 0.95
C THR A 111 8.41 4.49 1.89
N LEU A 112 8.73 5.74 1.55
CA LEU A 112 8.30 6.92 2.31
C LEU A 112 7.93 8.06 1.35
N ASP A 113 6.64 8.35 1.27
CA ASP A 113 6.02 9.36 0.41
C ASP A 113 4.84 10.02 1.13
N LYS A 114 4.31 11.12 0.60
CA LYS A 114 3.18 11.85 1.20
C LYS A 114 1.87 11.02 1.26
N GLU A 115 1.58 10.22 0.24
CA GLU A 115 0.30 9.50 0.08
C GLU A 115 0.15 8.37 1.12
N TYR A 116 1.24 7.65 1.36
CA TYR A 116 1.31 6.51 2.28
C TYR A 116 1.93 6.84 3.64
N LEU A 117 2.30 8.10 3.92
CA LEU A 117 2.97 8.50 5.16
C LEU A 117 2.25 8.02 6.43
N ARG A 118 0.92 8.16 6.50
CA ARG A 118 0.12 7.72 7.66
C ARG A 118 0.17 6.20 7.85
N GLY A 119 0.18 5.45 6.76
CA GLY A 119 0.46 4.00 6.77
C GLY A 119 1.88 3.68 7.23
N SER A 120 2.90 4.33 6.67
CA SER A 120 4.30 4.15 7.04
C SER A 120 4.54 4.42 8.53
N VAL A 121 3.92 5.48 9.09
CA VAL A 121 3.96 5.77 10.53
C VAL A 121 3.32 4.64 11.35
N ALA A 122 2.13 4.17 11.00
CA ALA A 122 1.49 3.06 11.70
C ALA A 122 2.29 1.75 11.61
N ALA A 123 2.90 1.46 10.46
CA ALA A 123 3.78 0.31 10.26
C ALA A 123 5.03 0.39 11.17
N VAL A 124 5.75 1.52 11.18
CA VAL A 124 6.90 1.76 12.07
C VAL A 124 6.49 1.63 13.54
N HIS A 125 5.38 2.27 13.94
CA HIS A 125 4.84 2.19 15.29
C HIS A 125 4.51 0.74 15.68
N SER A 126 3.93 -0.05 14.79
CA SER A 126 3.64 -1.47 15.03
C SER A 126 4.90 -2.30 15.24
N VAL A 127 5.95 -2.11 14.42
CA VAL A 127 7.24 -2.79 14.58
C VAL A 127 7.87 -2.45 15.93
N LEU A 128 7.94 -1.17 16.30
CA LEU A 128 8.55 -0.75 17.57
C LEU A 128 7.77 -1.23 18.80
N LYS A 129 6.44 -1.28 18.70
CA LYS A 129 5.54 -1.71 19.78
C LYS A 129 5.59 -3.20 20.09
N HIS A 130 5.94 -4.03 19.10
CA HIS A 130 5.97 -5.50 19.24
C HIS A 130 7.38 -6.11 19.17
N ALA A 131 8.40 -5.34 18.83
CA ALA A 131 9.79 -5.80 18.92
C ALA A 131 10.23 -5.98 20.38
N SER A 132 10.86 -7.11 20.71
CA SER A 132 11.50 -7.29 22.03
C SER A 132 12.68 -6.33 22.23
N CYS A 133 13.38 -6.01 21.14
CA CYS A 133 14.61 -5.23 21.15
C CYS A 133 14.57 -4.02 20.17
N PRO A 134 13.66 -3.05 20.37
CA PRO A 134 13.41 -1.97 19.42
C PRO A 134 14.64 -1.10 19.10
N ASN A 135 15.60 -0.97 20.02
CA ASN A 135 16.82 -0.17 19.79
C ASN A 135 17.78 -0.80 18.77
N TYR A 136 17.59 -2.07 18.43
CA TYR A 136 18.34 -2.79 17.39
C TYR A 136 17.62 -2.84 16.04
N VAL A 137 16.40 -2.28 15.94
CA VAL A 137 15.71 -2.13 14.65
C VAL A 137 16.21 -0.88 13.94
N PHE A 138 16.61 -1.01 12.67
CA PHE A 138 17.08 0.08 11.84
C PHE A 138 16.22 0.22 10.58
N PHE A 139 15.61 1.39 10.38
CA PHE A 139 14.78 1.67 9.20
C PHE A 139 15.54 2.34 8.06
N HIS A 140 15.41 1.77 6.87
CA HIS A 140 15.86 2.30 5.59
C HIS A 140 14.65 2.80 4.81
N PHE A 141 14.38 4.11 4.90
CA PHE A 141 13.29 4.72 4.17
C PHE A 141 13.74 5.11 2.77
N ILE A 142 12.99 4.70 1.76
CA ILE A 142 13.25 5.05 0.36
C ILE A 142 12.21 6.09 -0.07
N ALA A 143 12.66 7.32 -0.34
CA ALA A 143 11.79 8.44 -0.70
C ALA A 143 12.10 8.92 -2.12
N ALA A 144 11.08 9.21 -2.91
CA ALA A 144 11.26 9.75 -4.26
C ALA A 144 11.90 11.14 -4.23
N GLU A 145 12.77 11.43 -5.20
CA GLU A 145 13.44 12.74 -5.32
C GLU A 145 12.44 13.89 -5.50
N PHE A 146 11.35 13.66 -6.25
CA PHE A 146 10.33 14.65 -6.58
C PHE A 146 8.98 14.41 -5.88
N ASP A 147 8.98 13.80 -4.69
CA ASP A 147 7.76 13.71 -3.86
C ASP A 147 7.20 15.10 -3.52
N GLN A 148 5.87 15.19 -3.37
CA GLN A 148 5.17 16.41 -2.98
C GLN A 148 5.66 16.99 -1.64
N VAL A 149 6.19 16.15 -0.75
CA VAL A 149 6.87 16.54 0.49
C VAL A 149 8.33 16.07 0.37
N SER A 150 9.26 17.02 0.30
CA SER A 150 10.68 16.68 0.09
C SER A 150 11.20 15.63 1.10
N PRO A 151 12.13 14.74 0.70
CA PRO A 151 12.72 13.73 1.59
C PRO A 151 13.28 14.28 2.91
N ARG A 152 13.73 15.55 2.93
CA ARG A 152 14.17 16.24 4.15
C ARG A 152 13.03 16.48 5.14
N VAL A 153 11.86 16.90 4.67
CA VAL A 153 10.68 17.13 5.50
C VAL A 153 10.09 15.80 5.97
N LEU A 154 10.05 14.78 5.11
CA LEU A 154 9.68 13.41 5.50
C LEU A 154 10.61 12.87 6.61
N ALA A 155 11.94 13.07 6.48
CA ALA A 155 12.90 12.71 7.52
C ALA A 155 12.68 13.45 8.84
N GLN A 156 12.30 14.74 8.79
CA GLN A 156 11.97 15.53 9.98
C GLN A 156 10.71 15.02 10.67
N LEU A 157 9.65 14.70 9.91
CA LEU A 157 8.41 14.13 10.43
C LEU A 157 8.64 12.77 11.10
N VAL A 158 9.41 11.88 10.48
CA VAL A 158 9.78 10.59 11.10
C VAL A 158 10.57 10.83 12.39
N ARG A 159 11.51 11.79 12.40
CA ARG A 159 12.31 12.13 13.59
C ARG A 159 11.48 12.70 14.74
N SER A 160 10.47 13.54 14.45
CA SER A 160 9.57 14.10 15.47
C SER A 160 8.49 13.13 15.94
N THR A 161 8.15 12.14 15.12
CA THR A 161 7.18 11.09 15.46
C THR A 161 7.84 9.97 16.27
N PHE A 162 9.10 9.62 15.95
CA PHE A 162 9.85 8.55 16.62
C PHE A 162 11.25 9.06 17.01
N SER A 163 11.32 9.75 18.16
CA SER A 163 12.55 10.40 18.66
C SER A 163 13.74 9.45 18.81
N SER A 164 13.50 8.23 19.32
CA SER A 164 14.51 7.18 19.53
C SER A 164 14.80 6.29 18.32
N LEU A 165 14.15 6.50 17.16
CA LEU A 165 14.31 5.62 15.99
C LEU A 165 15.70 5.75 15.31
N ARG A 166 16.38 4.62 15.12
CA ARG A 166 17.53 4.51 14.23
C ARG A 166 17.04 4.36 12.79
N PHE A 167 17.27 5.38 11.96
CA PHE A 167 16.89 5.34 10.55
C PHE A 167 17.79 6.19 9.65
N LYS A 168 17.74 5.89 8.35
CA LYS A 168 18.31 6.68 7.27
C LYS A 168 17.29 6.78 6.13
N VAL A 169 17.13 7.98 5.57
CA VAL A 169 16.34 8.23 4.35
C VAL A 169 17.29 8.23 3.15
N TYR A 170 16.94 7.49 2.12
CA TYR A 170 17.66 7.39 0.86
C TYR A 170 16.80 8.00 -0.25
N ILE A 171 17.43 8.82 -1.10
CA ILE A 171 16.75 9.45 -2.23
C ILE A 171 16.72 8.46 -3.40
N PHE A 172 15.53 8.09 -3.84
CA PHE A 172 15.31 7.29 -5.04
C PHE A 172 15.13 8.22 -6.24
N ARG A 173 16.09 8.18 -7.16
CA ARG A 173 15.97 8.88 -8.44
C ARG A 173 15.13 8.06 -9.40
N GLU A 174 13.99 8.61 -9.76
CA GLU A 174 12.93 7.92 -10.51
C GLU A 174 13.32 7.69 -11.98
N ASP A 175 14.26 8.49 -12.49
CA ASP A 175 14.89 8.35 -13.82
C ASP A 175 15.44 6.94 -14.08
N THR A 176 15.93 6.28 -13.03
CA THR A 176 16.49 4.92 -13.06
C THR A 176 15.49 3.84 -13.49
N VAL A 177 14.18 4.08 -13.34
CA VAL A 177 13.13 3.09 -13.60
C VAL A 177 12.01 3.58 -14.52
N ILE A 178 11.75 4.90 -14.60
CA ILE A 178 10.58 5.45 -15.31
C ILE A 178 10.49 4.98 -16.77
N ASN A 179 11.63 4.86 -17.45
CA ASN A 179 11.73 4.39 -18.85
C ASN A 179 11.52 2.86 -19.02
N LEU A 180 11.38 2.11 -17.93
CA LEU A 180 11.13 0.67 -17.91
C LEU A 180 9.68 0.33 -17.50
N ILE A 181 8.95 1.29 -16.94
CA ILE A 181 7.55 1.11 -16.53
C ILE A 181 6.66 1.08 -17.78
N SER A 182 5.67 0.18 -17.75
CA SER A 182 4.63 0.06 -18.78
C SER A 182 3.27 0.36 -18.17
N SER A 183 2.34 0.86 -18.98
CA SER A 183 0.98 1.15 -18.52
C SER A 183 0.28 -0.09 -17.95
N SER A 184 -0.32 0.08 -16.77
CA SER A 184 -1.00 -0.98 -16.01
C SER A 184 -2.53 -0.77 -16.05
N ILE A 185 -3.30 -1.76 -15.59
CA ILE A 185 -4.76 -1.62 -15.37
C ILE A 185 -5.09 -0.52 -14.32
N ARG A 186 -4.11 -0.05 -13.55
CA ARG A 186 -4.24 1.02 -12.55
C ARG A 186 -3.07 1.99 -12.67
N GLU A 187 -3.33 3.26 -12.97
CA GLU A 187 -2.31 4.34 -13.01
C GLU A 187 -1.46 4.39 -11.72
N ALA A 188 -2.07 4.18 -10.55
CA ALA A 188 -1.35 4.14 -9.26
C ALA A 188 -0.27 3.03 -9.16
N LEU A 189 -0.29 2.02 -10.03
CA LEU A 189 0.75 0.98 -10.12
C LEU A 189 1.96 1.41 -10.97
N GLU A 190 1.87 2.57 -11.64
CA GLU A 190 2.91 3.14 -12.51
C GLU A 190 3.82 4.13 -11.77
N ASN A 191 3.49 4.49 -10.51
CA ASN A 191 4.36 5.30 -9.65
C ASN A 191 5.75 4.60 -9.52
N PRO A 192 6.86 5.28 -9.89
CA PRO A 192 8.22 4.73 -9.80
C PRO A 192 8.59 4.15 -8.44
N LEU A 193 8.07 4.73 -7.35
CA LEU A 193 8.39 4.29 -5.99
C LEU A 193 7.91 2.85 -5.72
N ASN A 194 6.87 2.37 -6.40
CA ASN A 194 6.43 0.95 -6.37
C ASN A 194 7.52 -0.04 -6.83
N TYR A 195 8.54 0.44 -7.53
CA TYR A 195 9.66 -0.35 -8.07
C TYR A 195 10.95 -0.15 -7.26
N ALA A 196 10.98 0.75 -6.27
CA ALA A 196 12.17 1.05 -5.47
C ALA A 196 12.80 -0.19 -4.81
N ARG A 197 11.98 -1.17 -4.42
CA ARG A 197 12.44 -2.47 -3.88
C ARG A 197 13.35 -3.27 -4.82
N ASN A 198 13.30 -3.03 -6.14
CA ASN A 198 14.22 -3.64 -7.11
C ASN A 198 15.66 -3.17 -6.95
N TYR A 199 15.85 -2.00 -6.31
CA TYR A 199 17.10 -1.25 -6.25
C TYR A 199 17.71 -1.24 -4.84
N LEU A 200 17.14 -1.95 -3.86
CA LEU A 200 17.65 -1.96 -2.47
C LEU A 200 19.11 -2.42 -2.37
N GLY A 201 19.51 -3.41 -3.17
CA GLY A 201 20.91 -3.87 -3.26
C GLY A 201 21.89 -2.83 -3.81
N ASP A 202 21.41 -1.72 -4.38
CA ASP A 202 22.24 -0.64 -4.93
C ASP A 202 22.11 0.66 -4.10
N ILE A 203 20.92 0.88 -3.51
CA ILE A 203 20.60 2.09 -2.72
C ILE A 203 21.10 1.96 -1.28
N LEU A 204 20.97 0.77 -0.67
CA LEU A 204 21.39 0.57 0.72
C LEU A 204 22.90 0.42 0.81
N ASP A 205 23.46 0.91 1.92
CA ASP A 205 24.91 0.93 2.13
C ASP A 205 25.52 -0.47 1.88
N PRO A 206 26.73 -0.57 1.28
CA PRO A 206 27.30 -1.86 0.86
C PRO A 206 27.46 -2.90 1.98
N CYS A 207 27.56 -2.46 3.23
CA CYS A 207 27.65 -3.27 4.45
C CYS A 207 26.32 -3.89 4.91
N VAL A 208 25.18 -3.51 4.30
CA VAL A 208 23.87 -4.05 4.66
C VAL A 208 23.65 -5.34 3.87
N ASP A 209 23.94 -6.47 4.50
CA ASP A 209 23.95 -7.80 3.86
C ASP A 209 22.56 -8.45 3.78
N ARG A 210 21.62 -8.01 4.63
CA ARG A 210 20.25 -8.54 4.72
C ARG A 210 19.27 -7.42 5.06
N VAL A 211 18.04 -7.52 4.57
CA VAL A 211 16.96 -6.58 4.91
C VAL A 211 15.58 -7.27 4.90
N ILE A 212 14.67 -6.85 5.77
CA ILE A 212 13.23 -7.12 5.65
C ILE A 212 12.61 -5.96 4.88
N TYR A 213 12.03 -6.22 3.71
CA TYR A 213 11.21 -5.23 3.01
C TYR A 213 9.76 -5.31 3.48
N LEU A 214 9.17 -4.16 3.83
CA LEU A 214 7.76 -3.98 4.20
C LEU A 214 7.11 -2.89 3.32
N ASP A 215 5.93 -3.16 2.76
CA ASP A 215 5.07 -2.13 2.17
C ASP A 215 4.47 -1.23 3.27
N SER A 216 4.11 0.01 2.92
CA SER A 216 3.63 1.04 3.86
C SER A 216 2.23 0.81 4.46
N ASP A 217 1.53 -0.26 4.10
CA ASP A 217 0.16 -0.56 4.54
C ASP A 217 0.07 -1.89 5.33
N VAL A 218 1.12 -2.17 6.10
CA VAL A 218 1.20 -3.30 7.04
C VAL A 218 1.05 -2.89 8.51
N VAL A 219 0.66 -3.85 9.35
CA VAL A 219 0.77 -3.78 10.81
C VAL A 219 1.39 -5.09 11.29
N VAL A 220 2.51 -5.00 11.98
CA VAL A 220 3.18 -6.14 12.62
C VAL A 220 2.63 -6.31 14.04
N VAL A 221 2.30 -7.53 14.43
CA VAL A 221 1.68 -7.89 15.73
C VAL A 221 2.44 -8.98 16.47
N ASP A 222 3.71 -9.17 16.11
CA ASP A 222 4.64 -10.17 16.65
C ASP A 222 6.07 -9.62 16.53
N ASP A 223 7.03 -10.24 17.21
CA ASP A 223 8.41 -9.75 17.25
C ASP A 223 9.11 -9.87 15.89
N ILE A 224 9.51 -8.74 15.30
CA ILE A 224 10.16 -8.65 13.99
C ILE A 224 11.46 -9.48 13.91
N HIS A 225 12.12 -9.74 15.04
CA HIS A 225 13.31 -10.61 15.11
C HIS A 225 13.00 -12.05 14.66
N LYS A 226 11.77 -12.53 14.84
CA LYS A 226 11.34 -13.86 14.37
C LYS A 226 11.30 -13.95 12.84
N LEU A 227 10.92 -12.85 12.16
CA LEU A 227 10.99 -12.75 10.69
C LEU A 227 12.44 -12.58 10.23
N TRP A 228 13.23 -11.75 10.93
CA TRP A 228 14.65 -11.55 10.67
C TRP A 228 15.45 -12.86 10.71
N ASN A 229 15.18 -13.72 11.70
CA ASN A 229 15.92 -14.96 11.93
C ASN A 229 15.55 -16.11 10.96
N ILE A 230 14.64 -15.90 10.01
CA ILE A 230 14.34 -16.91 8.99
C ILE A 230 15.57 -17.14 8.11
N THR A 231 15.94 -18.41 7.94
CA THR A 231 17.10 -18.84 7.14
C THR A 231 16.68 -19.00 5.68
N LEU A 232 17.40 -18.36 4.75
CA LEU A 232 17.19 -18.53 3.31
C LEU A 232 18.07 -19.68 2.79
N THR A 233 17.47 -20.84 2.61
CA THR A 233 18.16 -22.12 2.36
C THR A 233 18.70 -22.23 0.93
N GLY A 234 19.81 -22.96 0.77
CA GLY A 234 20.43 -23.18 -0.54
C GLY A 234 20.82 -21.88 -1.23
N SER A 235 20.38 -21.69 -2.48
CA SER A 235 20.64 -20.50 -3.31
C SER A 235 19.49 -19.49 -3.30
N ARG A 236 18.54 -19.58 -2.35
CA ARG A 236 17.41 -18.65 -2.25
C ARG A 236 17.91 -17.25 -1.85
N VAL A 237 17.37 -16.24 -2.52
CA VAL A 237 17.78 -14.82 -2.35
C VAL A 237 16.70 -14.00 -1.67
N ILE A 238 15.45 -14.42 -1.78
CA ILE A 238 14.32 -13.85 -1.03
C ILE A 238 13.51 -14.96 -0.35
N GLY A 239 12.89 -14.61 0.78
CA GLY A 239 11.84 -15.39 1.43
C GLY A 239 10.57 -14.59 1.54
N ALA A 240 9.43 -15.22 1.27
CA ALA A 240 8.09 -14.62 1.36
C ALA A 240 7.03 -15.73 1.52
N PRO A 241 5.84 -15.42 2.07
CA PRO A 241 4.74 -16.37 2.09
C PRO A 241 4.23 -16.76 0.68
N GLU A 242 4.23 -18.05 0.38
CA GLU A 242 3.80 -18.62 -0.91
C GLU A 242 2.36 -19.16 -0.86
N TYR A 243 1.50 -18.64 -1.73
CA TYR A 243 0.09 -18.99 -1.86
C TYR A 243 -0.16 -19.85 -3.10
N CYS A 244 0.31 -21.10 -3.06
CA CYS A 244 0.19 -22.04 -4.17
C CYS A 244 -1.25 -22.40 -4.58
N HIS A 245 -2.26 -22.03 -3.79
CA HIS A 245 -3.68 -22.17 -4.13
C HIS A 245 -4.18 -21.07 -5.10
N ALA A 246 -3.45 -19.97 -5.24
CA ALA A 246 -3.79 -18.91 -6.18
C ALA A 246 -3.49 -19.36 -7.61
N ASN A 247 -4.38 -19.01 -8.56
CA ASN A 247 -4.17 -19.32 -9.97
C ASN A 247 -3.05 -18.44 -10.54
N PHE A 248 -1.82 -18.97 -10.55
CA PHE A 248 -0.60 -18.30 -11.01
C PHE A 248 -0.67 -17.86 -12.49
N THR A 249 -1.44 -18.57 -13.33
CA THR A 249 -1.64 -18.22 -14.74
C THR A 249 -2.21 -16.81 -14.89
N LYS A 250 -3.05 -16.35 -13.96
CA LYS A 250 -3.71 -15.02 -14.01
C LYS A 250 -2.77 -13.82 -13.83
N TYR A 251 -1.50 -14.01 -13.50
CA TYR A 251 -0.53 -12.92 -13.34
C TYR A 251 0.17 -12.53 -14.65
N PHE A 252 -0.10 -13.28 -15.74
CA PHE A 252 0.47 -13.07 -17.07
C PHE A 252 -0.62 -13.22 -18.14
N THR A 253 -0.38 -12.67 -19.33
CA THR A 253 -1.33 -12.71 -20.46
C THR A 253 -1.31 -14.07 -21.17
N ASP A 254 -2.37 -14.39 -21.91
CA ASP A 254 -2.40 -15.59 -22.77
C ASP A 254 -1.25 -15.58 -23.81
N GLY A 255 -0.81 -14.39 -24.24
CA GLY A 255 0.37 -14.21 -25.10
C GLY A 255 1.70 -14.61 -24.45
N PHE A 256 1.83 -14.47 -23.13
CA PHE A 256 2.99 -14.98 -22.39
C PHE A 256 2.98 -16.52 -22.32
N TRP A 257 1.83 -17.11 -22.02
CA TRP A 257 1.71 -18.57 -21.86
C TRP A 257 1.79 -19.34 -23.17
N SER A 258 1.33 -18.74 -24.28
CA SER A 258 1.38 -19.33 -25.62
C SER A 258 2.74 -19.21 -26.32
N ASP A 259 3.66 -18.36 -25.83
CA ASP A 259 5.04 -18.27 -26.33
C ASP A 259 5.99 -19.20 -25.52
N PRO A 260 6.48 -20.31 -26.09
CA PRO A 260 7.35 -21.24 -25.36
C PRO A 260 8.70 -20.63 -24.97
N LEU A 261 9.14 -19.56 -25.64
CA LEU A 261 10.40 -18.89 -25.31
C LEU A 261 10.29 -18.00 -24.07
N LEU A 262 9.07 -17.59 -23.72
CA LEU A 262 8.76 -16.85 -22.49
C LEU A 262 8.45 -17.80 -21.33
N SER A 263 7.47 -18.69 -21.49
CA SER A 263 7.00 -19.58 -20.41
C SER A 263 8.08 -20.55 -19.89
N ARG A 264 9.07 -20.92 -20.73
CA ARG A 264 10.26 -21.69 -20.32
C ARG A 264 11.09 -21.06 -19.20
N VAL A 265 10.89 -19.77 -18.85
CA VAL A 265 11.54 -19.12 -17.71
C VAL A 265 11.37 -19.93 -16.42
N PHE A 266 10.21 -20.57 -16.24
CA PHE A 266 9.95 -21.39 -15.06
C PHE A 266 10.68 -22.74 -15.14
N GLY A 267 10.88 -23.31 -16.33
CA GLY A 267 11.60 -24.57 -16.51
C GLY A 267 10.92 -25.70 -15.75
N SER A 268 11.66 -26.39 -14.89
CA SER A 268 11.14 -27.42 -13.98
C SER A 268 10.61 -26.87 -12.64
N ARG A 269 10.69 -25.56 -12.40
CA ARG A 269 10.18 -24.92 -11.18
C ARG A 269 8.66 -25.06 -11.11
N LYS A 270 8.13 -25.14 -9.89
CA LYS A 270 6.69 -25.06 -9.59
C LYS A 270 6.41 -23.68 -9.01
N PRO A 271 6.13 -22.65 -9.83
CA PRO A 271 5.97 -21.30 -9.31
C PRO A 271 4.64 -21.15 -8.56
N CYS A 272 4.69 -20.62 -7.34
CA CYS A 272 3.54 -20.17 -6.60
C CYS A 272 3.47 -18.63 -6.61
N TYR A 273 2.27 -18.09 -6.39
CA TYR A 273 2.12 -16.65 -6.14
C TYR A 273 2.68 -16.34 -4.74
N PHE A 274 3.47 -15.28 -4.63
CA PHE A 274 3.83 -14.66 -3.36
C PHE A 274 3.59 -13.16 -3.47
N ASN A 275 3.26 -12.53 -2.35
CA ASN A 275 3.11 -11.09 -2.26
C ASN A 275 4.48 -10.45 -2.00
N THR A 276 4.79 -9.35 -2.70
CA THR A 276 6.09 -8.64 -2.63
C THR A 276 6.15 -7.52 -1.60
N GLY A 277 5.12 -7.35 -0.77
CA GLY A 277 5.05 -6.34 0.28
C GLY A 277 5.55 -6.79 1.66
N VAL A 278 5.92 -8.07 1.79
CA VAL A 278 6.68 -8.59 2.94
C VAL A 278 7.69 -9.59 2.42
N MET A 279 8.98 -9.27 2.51
CA MET A 279 10.06 -10.14 2.04
C MET A 279 11.28 -10.06 2.97
N VAL A 280 11.91 -11.20 3.26
CA VAL A 280 13.29 -11.24 3.75
C VAL A 280 14.21 -11.33 2.55
N MET A 281 15.20 -10.44 2.43
CA MET A 281 16.09 -10.35 1.28
C MET A 281 17.55 -10.48 1.71
N ASP A 282 18.30 -11.39 1.07
CA ASP A 282 19.76 -11.49 1.14
C ASP A 282 20.34 -10.54 0.08
N LEU A 283 20.90 -9.42 0.55
CA LEU A 283 21.43 -8.37 -0.32
C LEU A 283 22.83 -8.70 -0.86
N VAL A 284 23.58 -9.61 -0.23
CA VAL A 284 24.84 -10.12 -0.78
C VAL A 284 24.53 -10.91 -2.05
N ARG A 285 23.69 -11.94 -1.95
CA ARG A 285 23.26 -12.76 -3.08
C ARG A 285 22.47 -11.95 -4.12
N TRP A 286 21.74 -10.91 -3.70
CA TRP A 286 21.06 -9.98 -4.62
C TRP A 286 22.05 -9.24 -5.53
N ARG A 287 23.10 -8.66 -4.92
CA ARG A 287 24.16 -7.93 -5.60
C ARG A 287 24.98 -8.88 -6.49
N GLU A 288 25.48 -9.99 -5.95
CA GLU A 288 26.25 -11.01 -6.67
C GLU A 288 25.49 -11.61 -7.87
N GLY A 289 24.22 -11.96 -7.69
CA GLY A 289 23.40 -12.53 -8.75
C GLY A 289 22.89 -11.52 -9.78
N ASN A 290 23.15 -10.23 -9.58
CA ASN A 290 22.65 -9.08 -10.34
C ASN A 290 21.11 -9.14 -10.53
N PHE A 291 20.39 -9.34 -9.42
CA PHE A 291 18.94 -9.58 -9.45
C PHE A 291 18.15 -8.34 -9.90
N ARG A 292 18.65 -7.13 -9.62
CA ARG A 292 18.15 -5.89 -10.23
C ARG A 292 18.09 -6.01 -11.76
N LYS A 293 19.21 -6.34 -12.44
CA LYS A 293 19.20 -6.37 -13.91
C LYS A 293 18.32 -7.50 -14.46
N ARG A 294 18.21 -8.63 -13.76
CA ARG A 294 17.26 -9.69 -14.11
C ARG A 294 15.80 -9.20 -14.11
N ILE A 295 15.42 -8.37 -13.13
CA ILE A 295 14.10 -7.74 -13.05
C ILE A 295 13.91 -6.72 -14.17
N GLU A 296 14.87 -5.80 -14.37
CA GLU A 296 14.82 -4.80 -15.46
C GLU A 296 14.64 -5.46 -16.83
N ASN A 297 15.36 -6.56 -17.12
CA ASN A 297 15.24 -7.29 -18.38
C ASN A 297 13.80 -7.79 -18.64
N TRP A 298 13.07 -8.20 -17.60
CA TRP A 298 11.65 -8.58 -17.73
C TRP A 298 10.74 -7.38 -17.93
N MET A 299 11.06 -6.22 -17.35
CA MET A 299 10.37 -4.96 -17.62
C MET A 299 10.59 -4.49 -19.07
N GLU A 300 11.81 -4.66 -19.62
CA GLU A 300 12.10 -4.41 -21.04
C GLU A 300 11.31 -5.35 -21.97
N VAL A 301 11.14 -6.63 -21.61
CA VAL A 301 10.29 -7.58 -22.35
C VAL A 301 8.82 -7.16 -22.28
N GLN A 302 8.33 -6.75 -21.10
CA GLN A 302 6.98 -6.23 -20.92
C GLN A 302 6.70 -5.04 -21.83
N ARG A 303 7.60 -4.06 -21.92
CA ARG A 303 7.48 -2.90 -22.82
C ARG A 303 7.35 -3.29 -24.31
N LYS A 304 7.90 -4.42 -24.72
CA LYS A 304 7.91 -4.89 -26.12
C LYS A 304 6.78 -5.86 -26.47
N LYS A 305 6.33 -6.69 -25.52
CA LYS A 305 5.40 -7.81 -25.76
C LYS A 305 4.09 -7.80 -24.96
N ARG A 306 3.95 -6.93 -23.93
CA ARG A 306 2.83 -6.90 -22.98
C ARG A 306 2.45 -8.29 -22.43
N ILE A 307 3.36 -8.85 -21.64
CA ILE A 307 3.28 -10.20 -21.05
C ILE A 307 2.50 -10.26 -19.72
N TYR A 308 2.16 -9.11 -19.13
CA TYR A 308 1.29 -8.99 -17.95
C TYR A 308 0.60 -7.61 -17.93
N ASP A 309 -0.39 -7.42 -17.05
CA ASP A 309 -1.13 -6.15 -16.92
C ASP A 309 -1.02 -5.47 -15.53
N LEU A 310 -0.36 -6.12 -14.57
CA LEU A 310 -0.08 -5.61 -13.23
C LEU A 310 1.19 -4.72 -13.21
N GLY A 311 1.45 -4.06 -12.09
CA GLY A 311 2.63 -3.19 -11.89
C GLY A 311 3.92 -3.95 -11.57
N SER A 312 4.56 -3.61 -10.45
CA SER A 312 5.89 -4.11 -10.05
C SER A 312 5.94 -5.55 -9.50
N LEU A 313 4.85 -6.31 -9.54
CA LEU A 313 4.78 -7.70 -9.01
C LEU A 313 5.25 -8.77 -10.03
N PRO A 314 4.75 -8.85 -11.28
CA PRO A 314 5.09 -9.96 -12.17
C PRO A 314 6.58 -10.13 -12.48
N PRO A 315 7.43 -9.09 -12.56
CA PRO A 315 8.88 -9.27 -12.66
C PRO A 315 9.50 -10.07 -11.51
N PHE A 316 9.03 -9.90 -10.27
CA PHE A 316 9.44 -10.75 -9.14
C PHE A 316 8.98 -12.19 -9.34
N LEU A 317 7.74 -12.41 -9.80
CA LEU A 317 7.22 -13.75 -10.05
C LEU A 317 8.03 -14.48 -11.14
N LEU A 318 8.43 -13.79 -12.22
CA LEU A 318 9.27 -14.34 -13.31
C LEU A 318 10.66 -14.75 -12.82
N VAL A 319 11.30 -13.88 -12.03
CA VAL A 319 12.65 -14.12 -11.51
C VAL A 319 12.65 -15.18 -10.41
N PHE A 320 11.80 -15.03 -9.38
CA PHE A 320 11.87 -15.82 -8.16
C PHE A 320 10.84 -16.94 -8.04
N GLY A 321 9.78 -17.00 -8.85
CA GLY A 321 8.71 -18.01 -8.70
C GLY A 321 9.25 -19.46 -8.63
N GLY A 322 8.96 -20.16 -7.54
CA GLY A 322 9.47 -21.51 -7.26
C GLY A 322 10.93 -21.59 -6.77
N ASN A 323 11.58 -20.44 -6.56
CA ASN A 323 12.92 -20.26 -5.98
C ASN A 323 12.89 -19.29 -4.76
N VAL A 324 11.73 -19.11 -4.13
CA VAL A 324 11.54 -18.33 -2.90
C VAL A 324 11.76 -19.25 -1.69
N GLU A 325 12.18 -18.70 -0.54
CA GLU A 325 12.05 -19.39 0.75
C GLU A 325 10.62 -19.27 1.27
N ALA A 326 9.97 -20.41 1.51
CA ALA A 326 8.57 -20.44 1.90
C ALA A 326 8.42 -20.01 3.37
N ILE A 327 7.95 -18.77 3.58
CA ILE A 327 7.69 -18.23 4.92
C ILE A 327 6.25 -18.58 5.35
N ASP A 328 6.06 -18.86 6.65
CA ASP A 328 4.74 -19.08 7.27
C ASP A 328 3.77 -17.91 6.96
N HIS A 329 2.56 -18.24 6.53
CA HIS A 329 1.50 -17.30 6.12
C HIS A 329 1.10 -16.31 7.23
N ARG A 330 1.43 -16.59 8.50
CA ARG A 330 1.33 -15.62 9.61
C ARG A 330 1.96 -14.26 9.30
N TRP A 331 3.02 -14.25 8.47
CA TRP A 331 3.80 -13.06 8.16
C TRP A 331 3.23 -12.21 7.02
N ASN A 332 2.11 -12.59 6.41
CA ASN A 332 1.48 -11.73 5.39
C ASN A 332 -0.03 -12.04 5.25
N GLN A 333 -0.84 -11.62 6.22
CA GLN A 333 -2.30 -11.68 6.10
C GLN A 333 -2.78 -10.62 5.10
N HIS A 334 -2.70 -10.95 3.82
CA HIS A 334 -2.79 -10.00 2.72
C HIS A 334 -4.20 -9.86 2.14
N GLY A 335 -4.43 -8.78 1.39
CA GLY A 335 -5.71 -8.52 0.74
C GLY A 335 -6.72 -7.78 1.62
N LEU A 336 -6.32 -7.26 2.79
CA LEU A 336 -7.23 -6.55 3.70
C LEU A 336 -7.70 -5.19 3.12
N GLY A 337 -7.01 -4.71 2.08
CA GLY A 337 -7.45 -3.60 1.22
C GLY A 337 -8.66 -3.92 0.32
N GLY A 338 -9.24 -5.11 0.46
CA GLY A 338 -10.50 -5.52 -0.15
C GLY A 338 -10.39 -6.05 -1.58
N ASP A 339 -11.52 -6.49 -2.12
CA ASP A 339 -11.59 -6.86 -3.54
C ASP A 339 -11.61 -5.64 -4.46
N ASN A 340 -10.79 -5.67 -5.50
CA ASN A 340 -10.63 -4.58 -6.48
C ASN A 340 -11.87 -4.34 -7.35
N VAL A 341 -12.80 -5.32 -7.40
CA VAL A 341 -14.02 -5.31 -8.22
C VAL A 341 -15.25 -4.92 -7.41
N ARG A 342 -15.43 -5.47 -6.20
CA ARG A 342 -16.63 -5.23 -5.37
C ARG A 342 -16.42 -4.36 -4.13
N GLY A 343 -15.20 -3.93 -3.83
CA GLY A 343 -14.89 -3.16 -2.62
C GLY A 343 -15.11 -3.92 -1.30
N SER A 344 -15.38 -5.22 -1.36
CA SER A 344 -15.75 -6.04 -0.20
C SER A 344 -14.57 -6.25 0.74
N CYS A 345 -14.82 -6.11 2.04
CA CYS A 345 -13.91 -6.53 3.11
C CYS A 345 -13.55 -8.01 2.98
N ARG A 346 -12.31 -8.37 3.35
CA ARG A 346 -11.86 -9.77 3.41
C ARG A 346 -11.59 -10.16 4.87
N SER A 347 -11.82 -11.43 5.18
CA SER A 347 -11.34 -12.03 6.42
C SER A 347 -9.85 -12.33 6.35
N LEU A 348 -9.26 -12.63 7.49
CA LEU A 348 -7.92 -13.23 7.57
C LEU A 348 -7.89 -14.60 6.88
N HIS A 349 -6.70 -15.03 6.46
CA HIS A 349 -6.44 -16.42 6.09
C HIS A 349 -6.44 -17.30 7.35
N PRO A 350 -6.73 -18.61 7.23
CA PRO A 350 -6.66 -19.52 8.37
C PRO A 350 -5.26 -19.61 8.96
N GLY A 351 -5.17 -19.66 10.30
CA GLY A 351 -3.91 -19.87 11.02
C GLY A 351 -3.53 -18.72 11.96
N PRO A 352 -2.31 -18.76 12.52
CA PRO A 352 -1.77 -17.70 13.36
C PRO A 352 -1.47 -16.43 12.57
N VAL A 353 -1.39 -15.29 13.27
CA VAL A 353 -1.19 -13.97 12.68
C VAL A 353 -0.02 -13.29 13.36
N SER A 354 0.96 -12.86 12.57
CA SER A 354 2.12 -12.06 12.99
C SER A 354 2.20 -10.73 12.23
N LEU A 355 1.56 -10.62 11.07
CA LEU A 355 1.49 -9.39 10.26
C LEU A 355 0.19 -9.31 9.45
N LEU A 356 -0.49 -8.17 9.53
CA LEU A 356 -1.69 -7.77 8.79
C LEU A 356 -1.32 -6.84 7.63
N HIS A 357 -1.89 -7.02 6.43
CA HIS A 357 -1.48 -6.28 5.24
C HIS A 357 -2.67 -5.83 4.36
N TRP A 358 -2.86 -4.52 4.27
CA TRP A 358 -3.92 -3.86 3.49
C TRP A 358 -3.63 -3.75 1.98
N SER A 359 -2.91 -4.74 1.45
CA SER A 359 -2.63 -4.89 0.03
C SER A 359 -3.94 -4.81 -0.77
N GLY A 360 -4.06 -3.85 -1.68
CA GLY A 360 -5.31 -3.59 -2.40
C GLY A 360 -5.52 -2.11 -2.70
N LYS A 361 -6.78 -1.73 -2.95
CA LYS A 361 -7.21 -0.33 -3.14
C LYS A 361 -7.57 0.34 -1.81
N GLY A 362 -8.39 -0.31 -0.99
CA GLY A 362 -8.83 0.25 0.29
C GLY A 362 -7.66 0.35 1.26
N LYS A 363 -7.57 1.49 1.96
CA LYS A 363 -6.61 1.72 3.04
C LYS A 363 -7.36 1.97 4.35
N PRO A 364 -6.87 1.47 5.49
CA PRO A 364 -7.61 1.52 6.74
C PRO A 364 -7.84 2.98 7.17
N TRP A 365 -6.83 3.85 7.08
CA TRP A 365 -6.97 5.27 7.38
C TRP A 365 -8.05 5.97 6.54
N VAL A 366 -8.13 5.70 5.24
CA VAL A 366 -9.17 6.26 4.36
C VAL A 366 -10.55 5.76 4.76
N ARG A 367 -10.71 4.45 5.02
CA ARG A 367 -12.00 3.86 5.39
C ARG A 367 -12.48 4.29 6.78
N LEU A 368 -11.56 4.52 7.72
CA LEU A 368 -11.84 5.08 9.04
C LEU A 368 -12.29 6.54 8.94
N ASP A 369 -11.54 7.38 8.24
CA ASP A 369 -11.88 8.80 8.02
C ASP A 369 -13.23 8.98 7.29
N GLU A 370 -13.55 8.11 6.33
CA GLU A 370 -14.84 8.08 5.63
C GLU A 370 -16.02 7.55 6.47
N GLY A 371 -15.78 7.04 7.68
CA GLY A 371 -16.80 6.38 8.50
C GLY A 371 -17.33 5.06 7.92
N LYS A 372 -16.54 4.39 7.07
CA LYS A 372 -16.88 3.11 6.39
C LYS A 372 -15.81 2.03 6.64
N PRO A 373 -15.41 1.76 7.89
CA PRO A 373 -14.37 0.78 8.18
C PRO A 373 -14.80 -0.64 7.77
N CYS A 374 -13.86 -1.41 7.25
CA CYS A 374 -13.97 -2.85 7.29
C CYS A 374 -13.71 -3.35 8.72
N PRO A 375 -14.26 -4.52 9.14
CA PRO A 375 -14.14 -5.00 10.52
C PRO A 375 -12.70 -5.03 11.05
N LEU A 376 -11.74 -5.40 10.21
CA LEU A 376 -10.32 -5.48 10.58
C LEU A 376 -9.60 -4.13 10.64
N ASP A 377 -10.16 -3.03 10.12
CA ASP A 377 -9.52 -1.70 10.17
C ASP A 377 -9.38 -1.18 11.60
N SER A 378 -10.26 -1.63 12.50
CA SER A 378 -10.14 -1.41 13.95
C SER A 378 -8.87 -2.03 14.57
N LEU A 379 -8.20 -2.97 13.88
CA LEU A 379 -6.89 -3.50 14.29
C LEU A 379 -5.72 -2.62 13.83
N TRP A 380 -5.95 -1.70 12.89
CA TRP A 380 -4.95 -0.73 12.41
C TRP A 380 -5.00 0.57 13.22
N GLU A 381 -6.20 1.01 13.60
CA GLU A 381 -6.46 2.24 14.39
C GLU A 381 -5.54 2.43 15.62
N PRO A 382 -5.21 1.42 16.45
CA PRO A 382 -4.34 1.60 17.63
C PRO A 382 -2.86 1.91 17.33
N TYR A 383 -2.48 1.95 16.05
CA TYR A 383 -1.14 2.33 15.57
C TYR A 383 -1.14 3.69 14.88
N ASP A 384 -2.32 4.28 14.62
CA ASP A 384 -2.43 5.59 13.98
C ASP A 384 -2.02 6.70 14.95
N LEU A 385 -0.94 7.40 14.60
CA LEU A 385 -0.48 8.57 15.34
C LEU A 385 -0.94 9.88 14.70
N TYR A 386 -1.70 9.84 13.61
CA TYR A 386 -2.14 11.04 12.91
C TYR A 386 -3.00 11.93 13.80
N LYS A 387 -2.71 13.24 13.78
CA LYS A 387 -3.54 14.28 14.41
C LYS A 387 -4.38 14.94 13.32
N PRO A 388 -5.70 14.73 13.28
CA PRO A 388 -6.58 15.52 12.44
C PRO A 388 -6.38 17.02 12.72
N LEU A 389 -6.27 17.82 11.67
CA LEU A 389 -6.37 19.27 11.78
C LEU A 389 -7.82 19.62 12.13
N TYR A 390 -8.13 19.65 13.43
CA TYR A 390 -9.36 20.26 13.91
C TYR A 390 -9.31 21.75 13.57
N HIS A 391 -10.04 22.15 12.53
CA HIS A 391 -10.47 23.54 12.39
C HIS A 391 -11.23 23.92 13.67
N HIS A 392 -10.64 24.83 14.44
CA HIS A 392 -11.11 25.16 15.78
C HIS A 392 -12.29 26.16 15.75
N ASP A 393 -13.25 25.92 14.86
CA ASP A 393 -14.47 26.70 14.69
C ASP A 393 -15.72 25.81 14.82
N GLN A 394 -16.81 26.37 15.34
CA GLN A 394 -18.10 25.71 15.61
C GLN A 394 -18.18 24.72 16.79
N LYS A 395 -17.39 24.90 17.85
CA LYS A 395 -17.76 24.36 19.18
C LYS A 395 -17.73 25.35 20.35
N MET A 396 -17.97 26.63 20.04
CA MET A 396 -18.34 27.69 21.01
C MET A 396 -19.62 28.46 20.60
N GLY A 397 -20.42 27.90 19.68
CA GLY A 397 -21.64 28.53 19.17
C GLY A 397 -22.97 27.89 19.59
N LYS A 398 -22.98 26.67 20.15
CA LYS A 398 -24.23 25.94 20.44
C LYS A 398 -24.66 25.90 21.91
N ASP A 399 -23.79 26.27 22.84
CA ASP A 399 -24.14 26.38 24.27
C ASP A 399 -24.66 27.78 24.65
N ALA A 400 -24.59 28.75 23.72
CA ALA A 400 -25.11 30.11 23.91
C ALA A 400 -26.57 30.28 23.46
N GLU A 401 -27.11 29.36 22.66
CA GLU A 401 -28.47 29.46 22.08
C GLU A 401 -29.58 28.78 22.91
N LEU A 402 -29.24 28.19 24.06
CA LEU A 402 -30.21 27.51 24.96
C LEU A 402 -30.57 28.32 26.23
N LEU A 403 -30.20 29.60 26.29
CA LEU A 403 -30.51 30.51 27.41
C LEU A 403 -31.25 31.80 26.97
N GLY A 404 -31.76 31.83 25.72
CA GLY A 404 -32.23 33.04 25.05
C GLY A 404 -33.73 33.21 24.87
N SER A 405 -34.61 32.43 25.54
CA SER A 405 -36.06 32.58 25.32
C SER A 405 -36.97 32.08 26.46
N THR A 406 -37.16 32.89 27.50
CA THR A 406 -38.41 32.86 28.28
C THR A 406 -38.83 34.28 28.67
N LEU A 407 -40.06 34.66 28.30
CA LEU A 407 -40.61 35.99 28.52
C LEU A 407 -41.00 36.22 29.99
N LEU A 408 -40.82 37.45 30.47
CA LEU A 408 -41.38 37.95 31.73
C LEU A 408 -42.92 37.93 31.70
N PRO A 409 -43.57 37.85 32.87
CA PRO A 409 -44.30 39.05 33.29
C PRO A 409 -44.17 39.43 34.77
N SER A 410 -44.04 40.74 34.99
CA SER A 410 -44.51 41.58 36.12
C SER A 410 -44.69 40.98 37.54
N SER A 411 -43.76 41.34 38.42
CA SER A 411 -43.98 41.95 39.75
C SER A 411 -45.24 41.59 40.59
N SER A 412 -45.01 41.06 41.81
CA SER A 412 -45.54 41.66 43.06
C SER A 412 -44.86 41.08 44.31
N SER A 413 -44.87 41.86 45.41
CA SER A 413 -44.10 41.61 46.64
C SER A 413 -44.61 40.45 47.51
N SER A 414 -43.74 39.75 48.24
CA SER A 414 -43.72 39.81 49.73
C SER A 414 -42.69 38.90 50.45
N ARG A 415 -41.95 39.53 51.38
CA ARG A 415 -41.48 39.11 52.73
C ARG A 415 -41.21 37.63 53.14
N LEU A 416 -40.01 37.49 53.74
CA LEU A 416 -39.65 36.86 55.05
C LEU A 416 -39.42 35.34 55.21
N ASN A 417 -38.29 35.05 55.90
CA ASN A 417 -37.91 33.84 56.67
C ASN A 417 -37.79 32.52 55.88
N GLY A 418 -36.93 31.55 56.27
CA GLY A 418 -35.98 31.47 57.39
C GLY A 418 -35.12 30.20 57.27
N GLY A 419 -34.12 30.02 58.14
CA GLY A 419 -33.04 29.03 57.96
C GLY A 419 -33.42 27.53 57.98
N GLY A 420 -32.50 26.69 57.48
CA GLY A 420 -32.56 25.22 57.53
C GLY A 420 -31.18 24.58 57.27
N ARG A 421 -30.74 23.70 58.18
CA ARG A 421 -29.48 22.93 58.13
C ARG A 421 -29.71 21.51 57.56
N SER A 422 -28.60 20.76 57.39
CA SER A 422 -28.50 19.30 57.23
C SER A 422 -28.55 18.83 55.76
N SER A 423 -27.52 18.22 55.13
CA SER A 423 -26.60 17.09 55.47
C SER A 423 -27.14 15.70 55.06
N PHE A 424 -26.19 14.80 54.73
CA PHE A 424 -26.30 13.43 54.17
C PHE A 424 -26.46 13.37 52.63
N LEU A 425 -25.49 12.85 51.87
CA LEU A 425 -24.89 11.49 51.77
C LEU A 425 -25.67 10.55 50.83
N LEU A 426 -25.23 10.48 49.56
CA LEU A 426 -24.61 9.28 48.98
C LEU A 426 -23.83 9.66 47.70
#